data_AF-A0A7V5VR11-F1
#
_entry.id   AF-A0A7V5VR11-F1
#
_cell.length_a   1.000
_cell.length_b   1.000
_cell.length_c   1.000
_cell.angle_alpha   90.00
_cell.angle_beta   90.00
_cell.angle_gamma   90.00
#
_symmetry.space_group_name_H-M   'P 1'
#
loop_
_entity.id
_entity.type
_entity.pdbx_description
1 polymer ?
#
loop_
_entity_poly.entity_id
_entity_poly.type
_entity_poly.pdbx_seq_one_letter_code
_entity_poly.pdbx_strand_id
1 'polypeptide(L)'
;MWAVALAYIAALWGISVAVSRRHRHRDLDTFYVARRRANWLWVSYGMVGTALSAITFLSVPGSVRSDGWTYLQVVTGYFVGYAFIAFGLLPLYYRHARASVYEYFRYQLGKSAEKTAALFFIFSRSIGSSLRLFLAIWALQGFFPEMPFMLLSAVVMITILLYTVRSGVAAIIYTDFFQTTVFLAAALGTAVVLMQYPLPPAPPPKVIESAPQAPHFWLKDLLAGALIALAMTGLDQDQMQKNLSLPSVSQAQKNLLLYGLLLFPVNGLFLWLGWLLWRYADWVGMSPAPDALFAQVVVREGYFLQVLFVLGVSAAALSSADGSLTALTTAVLRNLLPPRYETPQMKN
;
A
#
# COMPACT_ATOMS: atom_id res chain seq x y z
N MET A 1 -3.37 9.01 23.23
CA MET A 1 -2.92 8.68 21.85
C MET A 1 -1.51 8.08 21.81
N TRP A 2 -0.48 8.73 22.37
CA TRP A 2 0.92 8.22 22.37
C TRP A 2 1.10 6.75 22.74
N ALA A 3 0.47 6.30 23.82
CA ALA A 3 0.60 4.90 24.26
C ALA A 3 0.18 3.90 23.16
N VAL A 4 -0.89 4.21 22.41
CA VAL A 4 -1.36 3.39 21.29
C VAL A 4 -0.35 3.39 20.15
N ALA A 5 0.15 4.58 19.76
CA ALA A 5 1.14 4.70 18.69
C ALA A 5 2.44 3.96 19.04
N LEU A 6 2.95 4.12 20.27
CA LEU A 6 4.15 3.44 20.74
C LEU A 6 3.95 1.92 20.82
N ALA A 7 2.79 1.44 21.27
CA ALA A 7 2.47 0.02 21.30
C ALA A 7 2.43 -0.57 19.87
N TYR A 8 1.83 0.14 18.92
CA TYR A 8 1.79 -0.25 17.51
C TYR A 8 3.20 -0.33 16.89
N ILE A 9 4.03 0.69 17.14
CA ILE A 9 5.43 0.71 16.70
C ILE A 9 6.23 -0.44 17.32
N ALA A 10 6.05 -0.68 18.63
CA ALA A 10 6.71 -1.78 19.33
C ALA A 10 6.30 -3.15 18.76
N ALA A 11 5.03 -3.32 18.37
CA ALA A 11 4.56 -4.53 17.70
C ALA A 11 5.25 -4.74 16.34
N LEU A 12 5.32 -3.69 15.49
CA LEU A 12 6.04 -3.76 14.21
C LEU A 12 7.52 -4.10 14.39
N TRP A 13 8.17 -3.44 15.35
CA TRP A 13 9.56 -3.71 15.67
C TRP A 13 9.76 -5.12 16.20
N GLY A 14 8.87 -5.61 17.05
CA GLY A 14 8.88 -6.97 17.57
C GLY A 14 8.74 -8.03 16.47
N ILE A 15 7.81 -7.83 15.52
CA ILE A 15 7.64 -8.69 14.34
C ILE A 15 8.93 -8.69 13.50
N SER A 16 9.47 -7.50 13.19
CA SER A 16 10.72 -7.36 12.42
C SER A 16 11.87 -8.11 13.11
N VAL A 17 12.10 -7.90 14.41
CA VAL A 17 13.16 -8.59 15.16
C VAL A 17 12.94 -10.11 15.22
N ALA A 18 11.71 -10.56 15.44
CA ALA A 18 11.40 -11.99 15.50
C ALA A 18 11.69 -12.69 14.17
N VAL A 19 11.32 -12.08 13.05
CA VAL A 19 11.57 -12.62 11.71
C VAL A 19 13.06 -12.55 11.37
N SER A 20 13.73 -11.41 11.61
CA SER A 20 15.17 -11.27 11.36
C SER A 20 16.02 -12.26 12.16
N ARG A 21 15.58 -12.65 13.38
CA ARG A 21 16.27 -13.69 14.19
C ARG A 21 16.11 -15.11 13.61
N ARG A 22 15.01 -15.40 12.92
CA ARG A 22 14.79 -16.69 12.24
C ARG A 22 15.66 -16.83 10.99
N HIS A 23 15.99 -15.72 10.33
CA HIS A 23 16.90 -15.70 9.19
C HIS A 23 18.36 -15.55 9.66
N ARG A 24 18.98 -16.68 10.01
CA ARG A 24 20.34 -16.81 10.57
C ARG A 24 21.47 -16.21 9.71
N HIS A 25 21.23 -16.00 8.41
CA HIS A 25 22.17 -15.42 7.46
C HIS A 25 21.61 -14.11 6.88
N ARG A 26 22.29 -12.99 7.16
CA ARG A 26 21.96 -11.66 6.62
C ARG A 26 22.61 -11.46 5.25
N ASP A 27 22.23 -12.28 4.28
CA ASP A 27 22.68 -12.09 2.90
C ASP A 27 21.69 -11.24 2.10
N LEU A 28 22.18 -10.67 0.99
CA LEU A 28 21.40 -9.79 0.14
C LEU A 28 20.25 -10.51 -0.57
N ASP A 29 20.34 -11.84 -0.76
CA ASP A 29 19.25 -12.63 -1.34
C ASP A 29 18.03 -12.70 -0.40
N THR A 30 18.26 -12.80 0.92
CA THR A 30 17.19 -12.67 1.93
C THR A 30 16.58 -11.27 1.90
N PHE A 31 17.41 -10.23 1.75
CA PHE A 31 16.93 -8.85 1.71
C PHE A 31 16.11 -8.56 0.45
N TYR A 32 16.57 -9.00 -0.73
CA TYR A 32 15.93 -8.66 -2.01
C TYR A 32 14.69 -9.51 -2.34
N VAL A 33 14.71 -10.82 -2.06
CA VAL A 33 13.66 -11.73 -2.54
C VAL A 33 13.24 -12.76 -1.51
N ALA A 34 13.60 -12.57 -0.23
CA ALA A 34 13.30 -13.54 0.83
C ALA A 34 13.71 -14.98 0.47
N ARG A 35 14.78 -15.14 -0.33
CA ARG A 35 15.26 -16.42 -0.90
C ARG A 35 14.21 -17.23 -1.67
N ARG A 36 13.20 -16.55 -2.22
CA ARG A 36 12.05 -17.19 -2.91
C ARG A 36 11.29 -18.20 -2.04
N ARG A 37 11.15 -17.93 -0.73
CA ARG A 37 10.47 -18.82 0.23
C ARG A 37 9.20 -18.22 0.83
N ALA A 38 8.76 -17.06 0.33
CA ALA A 38 7.55 -16.43 0.81
C ALA A 38 6.32 -17.29 0.52
N ASN A 39 5.32 -17.23 1.41
CA ASN A 39 4.03 -17.87 1.17
C ASN A 39 3.15 -16.91 0.37
N TRP A 40 2.64 -17.36 -0.76
CA TRP A 40 1.82 -16.54 -1.66
C TRP A 40 0.53 -16.01 -1.02
N LEU A 41 -0.05 -16.69 -0.03
CA LEU A 41 -1.22 -16.18 0.70
C LEU A 41 -0.87 -14.96 1.55
N TRP A 42 0.21 -15.04 2.34
CA TRP A 42 0.68 -13.92 3.18
C TRP A 42 1.06 -12.72 2.31
N VAL A 43 1.75 -12.96 1.19
CA VAL A 43 2.11 -11.90 0.23
C VAL A 43 0.86 -11.26 -0.38
N SER A 44 -0.12 -12.05 -0.82
CA SER A 44 -1.32 -11.52 -1.51
C SER A 44 -2.14 -10.62 -0.61
N TYR A 45 -2.30 -11.02 0.65
CA TYR A 45 -3.01 -10.23 1.64
C TYR A 45 -2.19 -9.00 2.06
N GLY A 46 -0.89 -9.15 2.36
CA GLY A 46 -0.04 -8.02 2.75
C GLY A 46 0.08 -6.94 1.65
N MET A 47 0.11 -7.35 0.38
CA MET A 47 0.14 -6.43 -0.76
C MET A 47 -1.09 -5.50 -0.82
N VAL A 48 -2.25 -5.91 -0.27
CA VAL A 48 -3.44 -5.05 -0.19
C VAL A 48 -3.13 -3.79 0.61
N GLY A 49 -2.51 -3.91 1.79
CA GLY A 49 -2.13 -2.76 2.60
C GLY A 49 -1.09 -1.87 1.92
N THR A 50 -0.11 -2.47 1.23
CA THR A 50 0.90 -1.67 0.50
C THR A 50 0.29 -0.90 -0.68
N ALA A 51 -0.73 -1.46 -1.33
CA ALA A 51 -1.41 -0.82 -2.44
C ALA A 51 -2.29 0.36 -2.01
N LEU A 52 -2.87 0.28 -0.82
CA LEU A 52 -3.77 1.28 -0.27
C LEU A 52 -3.00 2.21 0.67
N SER A 53 -2.75 3.42 0.20
CA SER A 53 -2.03 4.42 0.99
C SER A 53 -2.92 5.10 2.03
N ALA A 54 -2.32 5.86 2.96
CA ALA A 54 -3.05 6.76 3.84
C ALA A 54 -3.93 7.75 3.08
N ILE A 55 -3.53 8.18 1.87
CA ILE A 55 -4.38 9.01 1.01
C ILE A 55 -5.64 8.24 0.62
N THR A 56 -5.49 6.98 0.19
CA THR A 56 -6.64 6.13 -0.18
C THR A 56 -7.59 5.92 1.00
N PHE A 57 -7.05 5.75 2.21
CA PHE A 57 -7.82 5.62 3.44
C PHE A 57 -8.73 6.83 3.72
N LEU A 58 -8.31 8.04 3.32
CA LEU A 58 -9.03 9.29 3.54
C LEU A 58 -9.90 9.69 2.35
N SER A 59 -9.34 9.63 1.15
CA SER A 59 -9.97 10.17 -0.06
C SER A 59 -11.06 9.26 -0.63
N VAL A 60 -10.92 7.93 -0.55
CA VAL A 60 -11.96 7.02 -1.08
C VAL A 60 -13.28 7.16 -0.31
N PRO A 61 -13.29 7.20 1.04
CA PRO A 61 -14.51 7.53 1.76
C PRO A 61 -15.06 8.92 1.46
N GLY A 62 -14.17 9.91 1.31
CA GLY A 62 -14.52 11.30 1.02
C GLY A 62 -15.23 11.48 -0.32
N SER A 63 -14.79 10.77 -1.37
CA SER A 63 -15.33 10.92 -2.72
C SER A 63 -16.75 10.36 -2.91
N VAL A 64 -17.25 9.55 -1.97
CA VAL A 64 -18.55 8.88 -2.10
C VAL A 64 -19.71 9.84 -2.34
N ARG A 65 -19.67 11.06 -1.79
CA ARG A 65 -20.75 12.04 -1.98
C ARG A 65 -20.84 12.58 -3.41
N SER A 66 -19.71 12.75 -4.11
CA SER A 66 -19.69 13.23 -5.48
C SER A 66 -19.76 12.09 -6.49
N ASP A 67 -19.00 11.03 -6.25
CA ASP A 67 -18.70 10.01 -7.26
C ASP A 67 -19.52 8.73 -7.03
N GLY A 68 -20.09 8.56 -5.83
CA GLY A 68 -20.74 7.32 -5.43
C GLY A 68 -19.73 6.19 -5.26
N TRP A 69 -20.04 5.03 -5.83
CA TRP A 69 -19.23 3.81 -5.78
C TRP A 69 -18.56 3.50 -7.13
N THR A 70 -18.48 4.48 -8.03
CA THR A 70 -17.84 4.35 -9.36
C THR A 70 -16.38 3.93 -9.29
N TYR A 71 -15.69 4.12 -8.17
CA TYR A 71 -14.33 3.62 -7.97
C TYR A 71 -14.23 2.09 -8.16
N LEU A 72 -15.30 1.32 -7.94
CA LEU A 72 -15.33 -0.13 -8.22
C LEU A 72 -15.14 -0.44 -9.72
N GLN A 73 -15.46 0.49 -10.62
CA GLN A 73 -15.19 0.36 -12.06
C GLN A 73 -13.68 0.31 -12.32
N VAL A 74 -12.92 1.18 -11.66
CA VAL A 74 -11.45 1.19 -11.71
C VAL A 74 -10.88 -0.09 -11.12
N VAL A 75 -11.42 -0.54 -9.97
CA VAL A 75 -10.98 -1.79 -9.32
C VAL A 75 -11.25 -3.01 -10.18
N THR A 76 -12.36 -3.02 -10.93
CA THR A 76 -12.63 -4.07 -11.93
C THR A 76 -11.57 -4.05 -13.04
N GLY A 77 -11.12 -2.86 -13.45
CA GLY A 77 -10.00 -2.69 -14.38
C GLY A 77 -8.69 -3.26 -13.85
N TYR A 78 -8.42 -3.15 -12.54
CA TYR A 78 -7.24 -3.74 -11.92
C TYR A 78 -7.15 -5.24 -12.18
N PHE A 79 -8.27 -5.97 -12.14
CA PHE A 79 -8.29 -7.40 -12.40
C PHE A 79 -7.79 -7.75 -13.81
N VAL A 80 -8.18 -6.96 -14.82
CA VAL A 80 -7.68 -7.11 -16.20
C VAL A 80 -6.18 -6.86 -16.28
N GLY A 81 -5.70 -5.79 -15.66
CA GLY A 81 -4.27 -5.48 -15.60
C GLY A 81 -3.48 -6.56 -14.88
N TYR A 82 -3.97 -7.09 -13.76
CA TYR A 82 -3.33 -8.18 -13.03
C TYR A 82 -3.33 -9.49 -13.80
N ALA A 83 -4.38 -9.82 -14.54
CA ALA A 83 -4.36 -10.97 -15.42
C ALA A 83 -3.23 -10.84 -16.48
N PHE A 84 -3.09 -9.66 -17.10
CA PHE A 84 -2.00 -9.40 -18.03
C PHE A 84 -0.62 -9.52 -17.37
N ILE A 85 -0.43 -8.94 -16.19
CA ILE A 85 0.85 -9.03 -15.46
C ILE A 85 1.14 -10.49 -15.09
N ALA A 86 0.14 -11.23 -14.61
CA ALA A 86 0.29 -12.59 -14.14
C ALA A 86 0.72 -13.53 -15.27
N PHE A 87 0.09 -13.43 -16.44
CA PHE A 87 0.33 -14.35 -17.55
C PHE A 87 1.34 -13.83 -18.58
N GLY A 88 1.58 -12.51 -18.63
CA GLY A 88 2.51 -11.86 -19.55
C GLY A 88 3.85 -11.51 -18.89
N LEU A 89 3.84 -10.62 -17.88
CA LEU A 89 5.07 -10.05 -17.32
C LEU A 89 5.79 -10.99 -16.34
N LEU A 90 5.06 -11.66 -15.43
CA LEU A 90 5.68 -12.53 -14.43
C LEU A 90 6.56 -13.63 -15.03
N PRO A 91 6.14 -14.39 -16.07
CA PRO A 91 7.01 -15.40 -16.68
C PRO A 91 8.32 -14.82 -17.23
N LEU A 92 8.29 -13.59 -17.77
CA LEU A 92 9.47 -12.91 -18.30
C LEU A 92 10.40 -12.48 -17.16
N TYR A 93 9.86 -11.87 -16.10
CA TYR A 93 10.66 -11.46 -14.96
C TYR A 93 11.27 -12.64 -14.22
N TYR A 94 10.56 -13.75 -14.03
CA TYR A 94 11.15 -14.94 -13.41
C TYR A 94 12.29 -15.56 -14.21
N ARG A 95 12.32 -15.38 -15.54
CA ARG A 95 13.40 -15.84 -16.42
C ARG A 95 14.60 -14.91 -16.44
N HIS A 96 14.38 -13.59 -16.40
CA HIS A 96 15.41 -12.60 -16.73
C HIS A 96 15.73 -11.60 -15.61
N ALA A 97 14.94 -11.57 -14.53
CA ALA A 97 15.16 -10.72 -13.36
C ALA A 97 15.38 -11.57 -12.10
N ARG A 98 16.43 -11.24 -11.35
CA ARG A 98 16.74 -11.88 -10.08
C ARG A 98 16.15 -11.09 -8.91
N ALA A 99 16.42 -9.79 -8.84
CA ALA A 99 16.00 -8.95 -7.71
C ALA A 99 15.28 -7.67 -8.16
N SER A 100 15.68 -7.10 -9.30
CA SER A 100 15.05 -5.90 -9.86
C SER A 100 14.35 -6.18 -11.18
N VAL A 101 13.12 -5.68 -11.33
CA VAL A 101 12.38 -5.76 -12.60
C VAL A 101 13.10 -5.05 -13.75
N TYR A 102 13.96 -4.09 -13.43
CA TYR A 102 14.71 -3.33 -14.43
C TYR A 102 15.81 -4.16 -15.10
N GLU A 103 16.23 -5.28 -14.49
CA GLU A 103 17.14 -6.25 -15.10
C GLU A 103 16.59 -6.83 -16.41
N TYR A 104 15.26 -6.91 -16.54
CA TYR A 104 14.62 -7.34 -17.79
C TYR A 104 14.93 -6.39 -18.96
N PHE A 105 14.98 -5.08 -18.70
CA PHE A 105 15.32 -4.08 -19.73
C PHE A 105 16.78 -4.23 -20.18
N ARG A 106 17.67 -4.66 -19.28
CA ARG A 106 19.05 -4.99 -19.65
C ARG A 106 19.11 -6.11 -20.68
N TYR A 107 18.33 -7.16 -20.45
CA TYR A 107 18.28 -8.32 -21.33
C TYR A 107 17.75 -7.95 -22.72
N GLN A 108 16.71 -7.11 -22.80
CA GLN A 108 16.08 -6.76 -24.07
C GLN A 108 16.74 -5.59 -24.81
N LEU A 109 17.19 -4.56 -24.08
CA LEU A 109 17.57 -3.25 -24.62
C LEU A 109 18.97 -2.78 -24.17
N GLY A 110 19.67 -3.60 -23.38
CA GLY A 110 21.01 -3.30 -22.88
C GLY A 110 21.05 -2.43 -21.62
N LYS A 111 22.28 -2.22 -21.12
CA LYS A 111 22.53 -1.59 -19.81
C LYS A 111 22.01 -0.15 -19.69
N SER A 112 21.99 0.61 -20.78
CA SER A 112 21.49 1.98 -20.75
C SER A 112 19.99 2.01 -20.43
N ALA A 113 19.20 1.12 -21.05
CA ALA A 113 17.76 1.03 -20.79
C ALA A 113 17.45 0.61 -19.35
N GLU A 114 18.19 -0.35 -18.79
CA GLU A 114 18.10 -0.74 -17.38
C GLU A 114 18.30 0.47 -16.44
N LYS A 115 19.39 1.22 -16.64
CA LYS A 115 19.70 2.38 -15.80
C LYS A 115 18.67 3.48 -15.92
N THR A 116 18.21 3.77 -17.15
CA THR A 116 17.18 4.77 -17.39
C THR A 116 15.86 4.37 -16.71
N ALA A 117 15.42 3.12 -16.86
CA ALA A 117 14.20 2.64 -16.19
C ALA A 117 14.31 2.70 -14.66
N ALA A 118 15.45 2.28 -14.10
CA ALA A 118 15.70 2.36 -12.66
C ALA A 118 15.73 3.80 -12.15
N LEU A 119 16.32 4.75 -12.90
CA LEU A 119 16.32 6.17 -12.54
C LEU A 119 14.91 6.77 -12.54
N PHE A 120 14.09 6.46 -13.55
CA PHE A 120 12.68 6.89 -13.58
C PHE A 120 11.91 6.35 -12.39
N PHE A 121 12.11 5.08 -12.03
CA PHE A 121 11.53 4.51 -10.83
C PHE A 121 11.98 5.23 -9.57
N ILE A 122 13.30 5.39 -9.36
CA ILE A 122 13.84 6.02 -8.15
C ILE A 122 13.28 7.43 -7.98
N PHE A 123 13.25 8.22 -9.05
CA PHE A 123 12.72 9.59 -9.02
C PHE A 123 11.22 9.62 -8.71
N SER A 124 10.41 8.89 -9.50
CA SER A 124 8.96 8.87 -9.34
C SER A 124 8.54 8.30 -7.98
N ARG A 125 9.19 7.23 -7.53
CA ARG A 125 8.91 6.60 -6.24
C ARG A 125 9.31 7.49 -5.07
N SER A 126 10.46 8.16 -5.14
CA SER A 126 10.89 9.08 -4.08
C SER A 126 9.89 10.23 -3.88
N ILE A 127 9.46 10.87 -4.96
CA ILE A 127 8.46 11.96 -4.89
C ILE A 127 7.11 11.44 -4.39
N GLY A 128 6.59 10.37 -5.01
CA GLY A 128 5.28 9.83 -4.67
C GLY A 128 5.18 9.36 -3.22
N SER A 129 6.19 8.63 -2.73
CA SER A 129 6.21 8.13 -1.36
C SER A 129 6.41 9.24 -0.33
N SER A 130 7.21 10.27 -0.66
CA SER A 130 7.42 11.42 0.24
C SER A 130 6.13 12.24 0.41
N LEU A 131 5.41 12.50 -0.69
CA LEU A 131 4.13 13.20 -0.64
C LEU A 131 3.07 12.41 0.14
N ARG A 132 2.96 11.09 -0.11
CA ARG A 132 2.05 10.22 0.63
C ARG A 132 2.33 10.22 2.13
N LEU A 133 3.60 10.12 2.51
CA LEU A 133 4.01 10.14 3.90
C LEU A 133 3.73 11.51 4.55
N PHE A 134 4.02 12.61 3.84
CA PHE A 134 3.69 13.95 4.29
C PHE A 134 2.20 14.11 4.58
N LEU A 135 1.33 13.71 3.64
CA LEU A 135 -0.12 13.80 3.80
C LEU A 135 -0.65 12.91 4.93
N ALA A 136 -0.05 11.73 5.13
CA ALA A 136 -0.40 10.87 6.25
C ALA A 136 -0.05 11.51 7.60
N ILE A 137 1.16 12.06 7.74
CA ILE A 137 1.59 12.73 8.98
C ILE A 137 0.75 14.00 9.21
N TRP A 138 0.40 14.71 8.13
CA TRP A 138 -0.49 15.86 8.20
C TRP A 138 -1.87 15.48 8.76
N ALA A 139 -2.46 14.38 8.28
CA ALA A 139 -3.72 13.88 8.83
C ALA A 139 -3.60 13.42 10.29
N LEU A 140 -2.43 12.91 10.70
CA LEU A 140 -2.17 12.50 12.08
C LEU A 140 -1.85 13.66 13.02
N GLN A 141 -1.40 14.81 12.52
CA GLN A 141 -0.96 15.96 13.34
C GLN A 141 -2.03 16.41 14.35
N GLY A 142 -3.30 16.40 13.96
CA GLY A 142 -4.41 16.79 14.83
C GLY A 142 -4.57 15.91 16.08
N PHE A 143 -4.00 14.72 16.08
CA PHE A 143 -4.06 13.75 17.19
C PHE A 143 -2.82 13.77 18.10
N PHE A 144 -1.83 14.59 17.77
CA PHE A 144 -0.60 14.80 18.53
C PHE A 144 -0.27 16.30 18.64
N PRO A 145 -1.19 17.14 19.14
CA PRO A 145 -1.07 18.60 19.10
C PRO A 145 0.13 19.15 19.89
N GLU A 146 0.58 18.42 20.91
CA GLU A 146 1.75 18.73 21.73
C GLU A 146 3.10 18.62 20.98
N MET A 147 3.14 17.93 19.83
CA MET A 147 4.36 17.82 19.03
C MET A 147 4.31 18.72 17.78
N PRO A 148 5.32 19.58 17.57
CA PRO A 148 5.45 20.30 16.30
C PRO A 148 5.55 19.34 15.12
N PHE A 149 4.94 19.70 14.00
CA PHE A 149 4.87 18.87 12.79
C PHE A 149 6.23 18.33 12.32
N MET A 150 7.27 19.17 12.36
CA MET A 150 8.63 18.76 12.00
C MET A 150 9.18 17.66 12.92
N LEU A 151 8.92 17.75 14.22
CA LEU A 151 9.40 16.77 15.19
C LEU A 151 8.62 15.46 15.06
N LEU A 152 7.29 15.52 14.92
CA LEU A 152 6.45 14.35 14.65
C LEU A 152 6.91 13.62 13.38
N SER A 153 7.17 14.38 12.31
CA SER A 153 7.66 13.85 11.04
C SER A 153 9.01 13.16 11.20
N ALA A 154 9.96 13.79 11.91
CA ALA A 154 11.27 13.19 12.18
C ALA A 154 11.15 11.88 12.98
N VAL A 155 10.29 11.83 14.01
CA VAL A 155 10.05 10.62 14.82
C VAL A 155 9.46 9.50 13.97
N VAL A 156 8.47 9.79 13.14
CA VAL A 156 7.86 8.81 12.22
C VAL A 156 8.90 8.30 11.23
N MET A 157 9.70 9.17 10.61
CA MET A 157 10.76 8.77 9.67
C MET A 157 11.83 7.91 10.32
N ILE A 158 12.32 8.28 11.52
CA ILE A 158 13.31 7.50 12.26
C ILE A 158 12.73 6.13 12.61
N THR A 159 11.47 6.08 13.02
CA THR A 159 10.79 4.82 13.34
C THR A 159 10.75 3.90 12.12
N ILE A 160 10.29 4.41 10.97
CA ILE A 160 10.26 3.68 9.71
C ILE A 160 11.65 3.14 9.38
N LEU A 161 12.68 3.98 9.45
CA LEU A 161 14.05 3.57 9.17
C LEU A 161 14.51 2.44 10.11
N LEU A 162 14.28 2.55 11.41
CA LEU A 162 14.78 1.61 12.43
C LEU A 162 14.23 0.19 12.29
N TYR A 163 12.95 0.04 11.92
CA TYR A 163 12.36 -1.28 11.71
C TYR A 163 12.56 -1.78 10.28
N THR A 164 12.67 -0.90 9.27
CA THR A 164 12.86 -1.28 7.85
C THR A 164 14.27 -1.79 7.57
N VAL A 165 15.31 -1.14 8.12
CA VAL A 165 16.73 -1.54 7.92
C VAL A 165 16.98 -3.00 8.32
N ARG A 166 16.23 -3.51 9.30
CA ARG A 166 16.35 -4.90 9.76
C ARG A 166 15.48 -5.89 8.97
N SER A 167 14.50 -5.38 8.23
CA SER A 167 13.37 -6.17 7.73
C SER A 167 13.69 -6.90 6.42
N GLY A 168 14.17 -6.16 5.41
CA GLY A 168 14.22 -6.67 4.03
C GLY A 168 12.87 -7.21 3.55
N VAL A 169 12.80 -7.80 2.36
CA VAL A 169 11.53 -8.34 1.84
C VAL A 169 10.99 -9.47 2.74
N ALA A 170 11.86 -10.27 3.36
CA ALA A 170 11.45 -11.38 4.20
C ALA A 170 10.60 -10.98 5.41
N ALA A 171 10.95 -9.90 6.12
CA ALA A 171 10.15 -9.42 7.24
C ALA A 171 9.06 -8.42 6.81
N ILE A 172 9.23 -7.71 5.69
CA ILE A 172 8.19 -6.83 5.12
C ILE A 172 6.89 -7.60 4.89
N ILE A 173 6.96 -8.84 4.40
CA ILE A 173 5.76 -9.66 4.17
C ILE A 173 4.92 -9.83 5.45
N TYR A 174 5.58 -9.96 6.61
CA TYR A 174 4.88 -10.13 7.89
C TYR A 174 4.40 -8.81 8.46
N THR A 175 5.18 -7.74 8.35
CA THR A 175 4.74 -6.41 8.77
C THR A 175 3.57 -5.93 7.92
N ASP A 176 3.61 -6.14 6.61
CA ASP A 176 2.51 -5.82 5.68
C ASP A 176 1.24 -6.57 6.01
N PHE A 177 1.34 -7.88 6.34
CA PHE A 177 0.19 -8.66 6.76
C PHE A 177 -0.46 -8.06 8.03
N PHE A 178 0.37 -7.72 9.01
CA PHE A 178 -0.09 -7.11 10.26
C PHE A 178 -0.69 -5.71 10.03
N GLN A 179 0.00 -4.85 9.28
CA GLN A 179 -0.45 -3.52 8.88
C GLN A 179 -1.78 -3.58 8.14
N THR A 180 -1.90 -4.45 7.13
CA THR A 180 -3.16 -4.66 6.39
C THR A 180 -4.28 -5.05 7.33
N THR A 181 -4.03 -5.96 8.28
CA THR A 181 -5.03 -6.38 9.26
C THR A 181 -5.47 -5.23 10.15
N VAL A 182 -4.53 -4.45 10.70
CA VAL A 182 -4.84 -3.28 11.55
C VAL A 182 -5.64 -2.23 10.77
N PHE A 183 -5.25 -1.96 9.53
CA PHE A 183 -5.91 -1.04 8.62
C PHE A 183 -7.36 -1.46 8.30
N LEU A 184 -7.58 -2.72 7.92
CA LEU A 184 -8.93 -3.23 7.62
C LEU A 184 -9.79 -3.29 8.88
N ALA A 185 -9.23 -3.69 10.02
CA ALA A 185 -9.92 -3.71 11.30
C ALA A 185 -10.34 -2.29 11.75
N ALA A 186 -9.49 -1.29 11.53
CA ALA A 186 -9.81 0.11 11.80
C ALA A 186 -10.98 0.61 10.95
N ALA A 187 -10.96 0.36 9.64
CA ALA A 187 -12.03 0.76 8.73
C ALA A 187 -13.35 0.05 9.07
N LEU A 188 -13.32 -1.28 9.26
CA LEU A 188 -14.49 -2.07 9.63
C LEU A 188 -15.04 -1.70 11.01
N GLY A 189 -14.17 -1.55 12.00
CA GLY A 189 -14.56 -1.15 13.35
C GLY A 189 -15.23 0.23 13.36
N THR A 190 -14.71 1.18 12.59
CA THR A 190 -15.35 2.49 12.42
C THR A 190 -16.73 2.34 11.80
N ALA A 191 -16.85 1.58 10.71
CA ALA A 191 -18.13 1.38 10.03
C ALA A 191 -19.17 0.73 10.95
N VAL A 192 -18.80 -0.31 11.70
CA VAL A 192 -19.67 -1.00 12.66
C VAL A 192 -20.17 -0.05 13.76
N VAL A 193 -19.33 0.85 14.27
CA VAL A 193 -19.75 1.86 15.25
C VAL A 193 -20.74 2.85 14.62
N LEU A 194 -20.45 3.36 13.43
CA LEU A 194 -21.33 4.31 12.74
C LEU A 194 -22.72 3.75 12.43
N MET A 195 -22.84 2.43 12.19
CA MET A 195 -24.13 1.76 12.00
C MET A 195 -25.05 1.79 13.22
N GLN A 196 -24.51 2.05 14.41
CA GLN A 196 -25.31 2.10 15.65
C GLN A 196 -26.05 3.43 15.81
N TYR A 197 -25.72 4.45 15.01
CA TYR A 197 -26.36 5.76 15.06
C TYR A 197 -27.65 5.80 14.22
N PRO A 198 -28.59 6.70 14.54
CA PRO A 198 -29.82 6.89 13.77
C PRO A 198 -29.57 7.66 12.47
N LEU A 199 -28.80 7.06 11.56
CA LEU A 199 -28.38 7.68 10.31
C LEU A 199 -29.59 7.97 9.39
N PRO A 200 -29.71 9.18 8.82
CA PRO A 200 -30.82 9.56 7.94
C PRO A 200 -30.84 8.66 6.70
N PRO A 201 -32.02 8.30 6.15
CA PRO A 201 -32.10 7.46 4.95
C PRO A 201 -31.39 8.15 3.78
N ALA A 202 -30.68 7.37 2.97
CA ALA A 202 -29.99 7.86 1.78
C ALA A 202 -30.22 6.87 0.63
N PRO A 203 -30.32 7.35 -0.63
CA PRO A 203 -30.40 6.47 -1.77
C PRO A 203 -29.11 5.62 -1.88
N PRO A 204 -29.20 4.43 -2.49
CA PRO A 204 -28.00 3.64 -2.76
C PRO A 204 -27.05 4.45 -3.67
N PRO A 205 -25.74 4.42 -3.38
CA PRO A 205 -24.76 5.15 -4.18
C PRO A 205 -24.67 4.56 -5.59
N LYS A 206 -24.46 5.43 -6.58
CA LYS A 206 -24.27 5.03 -7.98
C LYS A 206 -23.00 4.19 -8.12
N VAL A 207 -23.13 2.96 -8.62
CA VAL A 207 -21.99 2.03 -8.81
C VAL A 207 -21.39 2.14 -10.21
N ILE A 208 -22.23 2.36 -11.22
CA ILE A 208 -21.82 2.42 -12.62
C ILE A 208 -22.23 3.76 -13.21
N GLU A 209 -21.30 4.43 -13.87
CA GLU A 209 -21.55 5.65 -14.65
C GLU A 209 -21.52 5.31 -16.14
N SER A 210 -22.68 5.43 -16.79
CA SER A 210 -22.88 5.02 -18.18
C SER A 210 -22.82 6.19 -19.16
N ALA A 211 -22.82 7.43 -18.69
CA ALA A 211 -22.74 8.61 -19.56
C ALA A 211 -21.33 8.75 -20.15
N PRO A 212 -21.13 8.68 -21.48
CA PRO A 212 -19.79 8.72 -22.09
C PRO A 212 -18.98 9.99 -21.79
N GLN A 213 -19.67 11.11 -21.63
CA GLN A 213 -19.10 12.42 -21.31
C GLN A 213 -18.72 12.57 -19.83
N ALA A 214 -19.23 11.71 -18.94
CA ALA A 214 -18.90 11.80 -17.53
C ALA A 214 -17.41 11.49 -17.29
N PRO A 215 -16.79 12.08 -16.26
CA PRO A 215 -15.41 11.77 -15.89
C PRO A 215 -15.21 10.28 -15.60
N HIS A 216 -16.15 9.68 -14.89
CA HIS A 216 -16.14 8.27 -14.44
C HIS A 216 -16.86 7.32 -15.38
N PHE A 217 -16.97 7.62 -16.68
CA PHE A 217 -17.58 6.68 -17.64
C PHE A 217 -16.93 5.29 -17.51
N TRP A 218 -17.74 4.26 -17.30
CA TRP A 218 -17.27 2.94 -16.84
C TRP A 218 -16.13 2.35 -17.68
N LEU A 219 -16.14 2.57 -19.00
CA LEU A 219 -15.09 2.06 -19.88
C LEU A 219 -13.78 2.83 -19.71
N LYS A 220 -13.83 4.15 -19.47
CA LYS A 220 -12.63 4.95 -19.14
C LYS A 220 -12.02 4.45 -17.84
N ASP A 221 -12.85 4.27 -16.81
CA ASP A 221 -12.40 3.78 -15.51
C ASP A 221 -11.85 2.36 -15.58
N LEU A 222 -12.48 1.46 -16.34
CA LEU A 222 -12.00 0.09 -16.56
C LEU A 222 -10.62 0.08 -17.23
N LEU A 223 -10.45 0.85 -18.30
CA LEU A 223 -9.17 0.97 -19.02
C LEU A 223 -8.10 1.64 -18.15
N ALA A 224 -8.46 2.72 -17.45
CA ALA A 224 -7.59 3.39 -16.51
C ALA A 224 -7.14 2.43 -15.41
N GLY A 225 -8.05 1.63 -14.84
CA GLY A 225 -7.71 0.59 -13.88
C GLY A 225 -6.68 -0.40 -14.42
N ALA A 226 -6.90 -0.95 -15.62
CA ALA A 226 -5.93 -1.88 -16.20
C ALA A 226 -4.52 -1.26 -16.37
N LEU A 227 -4.44 -0.01 -16.83
CA LEU A 227 -3.18 0.72 -16.98
C LEU A 227 -2.54 1.09 -15.64
N ILE A 228 -3.34 1.48 -14.66
CA ILE A 228 -2.87 1.77 -13.29
C ILE A 228 -2.29 0.50 -12.67
N ALA A 229 -2.93 -0.66 -12.82
CA ALA A 229 -2.39 -1.93 -12.33
C ALA A 229 -1.04 -2.27 -13.01
N LEU A 230 -0.92 -2.04 -14.32
CA LEU A 230 0.35 -2.18 -15.04
C LEU A 230 1.44 -1.27 -14.48
N ALA A 231 1.14 0.01 -14.26
CA ALA A 231 2.10 0.95 -13.70
C ALA A 231 2.46 0.62 -12.25
N MET A 232 1.46 0.40 -11.39
CA MET A 232 1.62 0.21 -9.94
C MET A 232 2.16 -1.16 -9.55
N THR A 233 2.00 -2.20 -10.37
CA THR A 233 2.41 -3.56 -10.01
C THR A 233 3.28 -4.21 -11.08
N GLY A 234 3.02 -3.96 -12.36
CA GLY A 234 3.82 -4.51 -13.45
C GLY A 234 5.22 -3.90 -13.54
N LEU A 235 5.32 -2.57 -13.39
CA LEU A 235 6.56 -1.81 -13.61
C LEU A 235 7.17 -1.23 -12.33
N ASP A 236 6.43 -1.22 -11.22
CA ASP A 236 6.88 -0.72 -9.93
C ASP A 236 7.67 -1.79 -9.17
N GLN A 237 8.89 -1.44 -8.76
CA GLN A 237 9.79 -2.35 -8.09
C GLN A 237 9.26 -2.81 -6.71
N ASP A 238 8.58 -1.97 -5.92
CA ASP A 238 8.09 -2.38 -4.59
C ASP A 238 7.06 -3.50 -4.69
N GLN A 239 6.07 -3.33 -5.56
CA GLN A 239 5.00 -4.32 -5.72
C GLN A 239 5.48 -5.58 -6.44
N MET A 240 6.30 -5.46 -7.48
CA MET A 240 6.77 -6.63 -8.21
C MET A 240 7.85 -7.42 -7.45
N GLN A 241 8.67 -6.76 -6.63
CA GLN A 241 9.69 -7.43 -5.81
C GLN A 241 9.07 -8.44 -4.84
N LYS A 242 7.90 -8.13 -4.27
CA LYS A 242 7.13 -9.06 -3.43
C LYS A 242 6.68 -10.29 -4.21
N ASN A 243 6.29 -10.12 -5.47
CA ASN A 243 5.97 -11.24 -6.35
C ASN A 243 7.20 -12.12 -6.64
N LEU A 244 8.36 -11.51 -6.90
CA LEU A 244 9.62 -12.23 -7.14
C LEU A 244 10.15 -12.96 -5.90
N SER A 245 9.59 -12.69 -4.72
CA SER A 245 9.89 -13.41 -3.47
C SER A 245 9.21 -14.78 -3.35
N LEU A 246 8.38 -15.15 -4.32
CA LEU A 246 7.62 -16.39 -4.30
C LEU A 246 8.40 -17.55 -4.98
N PRO A 247 8.21 -18.81 -4.54
CA PRO A 247 9.01 -19.95 -4.99
C PRO A 247 8.93 -20.24 -6.50
N SER A 248 7.80 -19.90 -7.14
CA SER A 248 7.58 -20.19 -8.55
C SER A 248 6.64 -19.18 -9.21
N VAL A 249 6.73 -19.08 -10.54
CA VAL A 249 5.83 -18.25 -11.36
C VAL A 249 4.37 -18.58 -11.08
N SER A 250 4.02 -19.87 -10.93
CA SER A 250 2.65 -20.28 -10.65
C SER A 250 2.15 -19.74 -9.29
N GLN A 251 3.01 -19.73 -8.26
CA GLN A 251 2.65 -19.12 -6.98
C GLN A 251 2.52 -17.60 -7.08
N ALA A 252 3.38 -16.93 -7.85
CA ALA A 252 3.26 -15.50 -8.13
C ALA A 252 2.00 -15.13 -8.93
N GLN A 253 1.58 -15.99 -9.87
CA GLN A 253 0.32 -15.84 -10.58
C GLN A 253 -0.88 -15.96 -9.64
N LYS A 254 -0.91 -17.01 -8.80
CA LYS A 254 -1.96 -17.17 -7.78
C LYS A 254 -2.00 -16.00 -6.81
N ASN A 255 -0.83 -15.51 -6.38
CA ASN A 255 -0.69 -14.32 -5.56
C ASN A 255 -1.38 -13.11 -6.21
N LEU A 256 -1.02 -12.80 -7.47
CA LEU A 256 -1.52 -11.61 -8.15
C LEU A 256 -3.04 -11.67 -8.40
N LEU A 257 -3.55 -12.84 -8.78
CA LEU A 257 -4.98 -13.04 -9.01
C LEU A 257 -5.79 -12.93 -7.73
N LEU A 258 -5.31 -13.52 -6.62
CA LEU A 258 -5.96 -13.39 -5.32
C LEU A 258 -5.89 -11.95 -4.81
N TYR A 259 -4.73 -11.31 -4.92
CA TYR A 259 -4.55 -9.90 -4.58
C TYR A 259 -5.53 -9.00 -5.35
N GLY A 260 -5.66 -9.18 -6.66
CA GLY A 260 -6.64 -8.47 -7.49
C GLY A 260 -8.09 -8.71 -7.04
N LEU A 261 -8.43 -9.95 -6.69
CA LEU A 261 -9.75 -10.29 -6.17
C LEU A 261 -10.02 -9.63 -4.81
N LEU A 262 -9.04 -9.59 -3.91
CA LEU A 262 -9.15 -9.00 -2.57
C LEU A 262 -9.34 -7.48 -2.60
N LEU A 263 -8.81 -6.78 -3.60
CA LEU A 263 -9.00 -5.32 -3.72
C LEU A 263 -10.47 -4.93 -3.91
N PHE A 264 -11.30 -5.78 -4.52
CA PHE A 264 -12.71 -5.47 -4.75
C PHE A 264 -13.50 -5.31 -3.43
N PRO A 265 -13.59 -6.33 -2.54
CA PRO A 265 -14.29 -6.17 -1.27
C PRO A 265 -13.62 -5.14 -0.35
N VAL A 266 -12.30 -4.97 -0.42
CA VAL A 266 -11.60 -3.98 0.41
C VAL A 266 -11.94 -2.55 0.00
N ASN A 267 -11.92 -2.22 -1.30
CA ASN A 267 -12.38 -0.91 -1.76
C ASN A 267 -13.88 -0.73 -1.52
N GLY A 268 -14.68 -1.80 -1.64
CA GLY A 268 -16.09 -1.80 -1.24
C GLY A 268 -16.28 -1.41 0.23
N LEU A 269 -15.44 -1.91 1.14
CA LEU A 269 -15.45 -1.51 2.55
C LEU A 269 -15.19 -0.01 2.73
N PHE A 270 -14.23 0.58 2.02
CA PHE A 270 -13.95 2.02 2.10
C PHE A 270 -15.06 2.89 1.52
N LEU A 271 -15.65 2.46 0.41
CA LEU A 271 -16.81 3.14 -0.19
C LEU A 271 -18.05 3.05 0.69
N TRP A 272 -18.25 1.91 1.35
CA TRP A 272 -19.32 1.75 2.34
C TRP A 272 -19.07 2.59 3.59
N LEU A 273 -17.84 2.61 4.10
CA LEU A 273 -17.44 3.50 5.19
C LEU A 273 -17.69 4.98 4.83
N GLY A 274 -17.34 5.41 3.61
CA GLY A 274 -17.61 6.77 3.13
C GLY A 274 -19.11 7.10 3.10
N TRP A 275 -19.92 6.16 2.64
CA TRP A 275 -21.37 6.30 2.65
C TRP A 275 -21.91 6.49 4.08
N LEU A 276 -21.41 5.72 5.05
CA LEU A 276 -21.78 5.88 6.47
C LEU A 276 -21.27 7.21 7.06
N LEU A 277 -20.03 7.60 6.76
CA LEU A 277 -19.44 8.86 7.23
C LEU A 277 -20.22 10.08 6.75
N TRP A 278 -20.64 10.10 5.47
CA TRP A 278 -21.45 11.19 4.93
C TRP A 278 -22.84 11.25 5.55
N ARG A 279 -23.52 10.10 5.71
CA ARG A 279 -24.82 10.05 6.40
C ARG A 279 -24.72 10.50 7.84
N TYR A 280 -23.62 10.15 8.51
CA TYR A 280 -23.33 10.61 9.86
C TYR A 280 -23.11 12.13 9.86
N ALA A 281 -22.31 12.67 8.93
CA ALA A 281 -22.08 14.10 8.83
C ALA A 281 -23.39 14.88 8.60
N ASP A 282 -24.27 14.38 7.72
CA ASP A 282 -25.60 14.96 7.50
C ASP A 282 -26.46 14.91 8.77
N TRP A 283 -26.44 13.78 9.51
CA TRP A 283 -27.18 13.61 10.76
C TRP A 283 -26.83 14.67 11.81
N VAL A 284 -25.54 14.98 11.96
CA VAL A 284 -25.06 15.93 12.95
C VAL A 284 -24.85 17.36 12.42
N GLY A 285 -25.24 17.63 11.18
CA GLY A 285 -25.12 18.94 10.55
C GLY A 285 -23.68 19.39 10.27
N MET A 286 -22.77 18.46 9.99
CA MET A 286 -21.39 18.77 9.58
C MET A 286 -21.28 18.93 8.05
N SER A 287 -20.40 19.81 7.60
CA SER A 287 -20.07 19.99 6.17
C SER A 287 -18.55 19.98 5.96
N PRO A 288 -17.89 18.83 6.19
CA PRO A 288 -16.44 18.71 6.04
C PRO A 288 -16.05 18.74 4.56
N ALA A 289 -14.81 19.15 4.28
CA ALA A 289 -14.19 18.85 3.00
C ALA A 289 -14.05 17.31 2.82
N PRO A 290 -14.13 16.76 1.59
CA PRO A 290 -14.12 15.32 1.37
C PRO A 290 -12.95 14.58 2.05
N ASP A 291 -11.72 15.04 1.87
CA ASP A 291 -10.53 14.40 2.47
C ASP A 291 -10.44 14.58 4.00
N ALA A 292 -11.16 15.56 4.55
CA ALA A 292 -11.22 15.82 5.99
C ALA A 292 -12.39 15.11 6.69
N LEU A 293 -13.35 14.57 5.92
CA LEU A 293 -14.56 13.92 6.42
C LEU A 293 -14.25 12.91 7.53
N PHE A 294 -13.41 11.94 7.22
CA PHE A 294 -13.13 10.85 8.16
C PHE A 294 -12.50 11.38 9.44
N ALA A 295 -11.47 12.23 9.33
CA ALA A 295 -10.80 12.82 10.48
C ALA A 295 -11.76 13.64 11.37
N GLN A 296 -12.62 14.47 10.77
CA GLN A 296 -13.56 15.31 11.54
C GLN A 296 -14.64 14.47 12.24
N VAL A 297 -15.15 13.42 11.59
CA VAL A 297 -16.12 12.50 12.21
C VAL A 297 -15.53 11.83 13.43
N VAL A 298 -14.31 11.26 13.34
CA VAL A 298 -13.72 10.55 14.48
C VAL A 298 -13.33 11.50 15.61
N VAL A 299 -12.92 12.73 15.30
CA VAL A 299 -12.64 13.76 16.32
C VAL A 299 -13.90 14.07 17.11
N ARG A 300 -15.05 14.23 16.43
CA ARG A 300 -16.34 14.50 17.06
C ARG A 300 -16.82 13.35 17.93
N GLU A 301 -16.73 12.12 17.46
CA GLU A 301 -17.29 10.94 18.14
C GLU A 301 -16.48 10.52 19.38
N GLY A 302 -15.18 10.77 19.37
CA GLY A 302 -14.34 10.62 20.56
C GLY A 302 -13.37 9.46 20.50
N TYR A 303 -12.76 9.20 21.66
CA TYR A 303 -11.44 8.58 21.74
C TYR A 303 -11.32 7.22 21.04
N PHE A 304 -12.36 6.39 21.09
CA PHE A 304 -12.33 5.06 20.47
C PHE A 304 -12.15 5.12 18.95
N LEU A 305 -12.96 5.93 18.25
CA LEU A 305 -12.83 6.09 16.80
C LEU A 305 -11.56 6.83 16.41
N GLN A 306 -11.08 7.77 17.23
CA GLN A 306 -9.79 8.42 17.01
C GLN A 306 -8.65 7.40 17.06
N VAL A 307 -8.69 6.44 18.00
CA VAL A 307 -7.70 5.35 18.09
C VAL A 307 -7.72 4.47 16.85
N LEU A 308 -8.90 4.05 16.39
CA LEU A 308 -9.03 3.28 15.15
C LEU A 308 -8.48 4.04 13.95
N PHE A 309 -8.82 5.33 13.82
CA PHE A 309 -8.34 6.18 12.75
C PHE A 309 -6.81 6.31 12.76
N VAL A 310 -6.21 6.64 13.92
CA VAL A 310 -4.75 6.78 14.05
C VAL A 310 -4.05 5.46 13.73
N LEU A 311 -4.57 4.32 14.19
CA LEU A 311 -4.02 3.01 13.85
C LEU A 311 -4.14 2.70 12.35
N GLY A 312 -5.30 2.99 11.74
CA GLY A 312 -5.54 2.74 10.31
C GLY A 312 -4.65 3.58 9.40
N VAL A 313 -4.58 4.89 9.65
CA VAL A 313 -3.71 5.81 8.90
C VAL A 313 -2.24 5.46 9.10
N SER A 314 -1.82 5.17 10.33
CA SER A 314 -0.45 4.74 10.62
C SER A 314 -0.11 3.44 9.90
N ALA A 315 -1.01 2.46 9.90
CA ALA A 315 -0.78 1.18 9.24
C ALA A 315 -0.62 1.32 7.72
N ALA A 316 -1.49 2.10 7.07
CA ALA A 316 -1.39 2.38 5.64
C ALA A 316 -0.12 3.18 5.29
N ALA A 317 0.22 4.20 6.09
CA ALA A 317 1.39 5.05 5.85
C ALA A 317 2.70 4.27 6.00
N LEU A 318 2.82 3.48 7.08
CA LEU A 318 4.05 2.75 7.39
C LEU A 318 4.31 1.62 6.37
N SER A 319 3.28 0.86 5.96
CA SER A 319 3.42 -0.21 4.93
C SER A 319 3.79 0.36 3.55
N SER A 320 3.34 1.58 3.23
CA SER A 320 3.76 2.22 1.97
C SER A 320 5.20 2.73 2.04
N ALA A 321 5.62 3.25 3.20
CA ALA A 321 6.95 3.84 3.38
C ALA A 321 8.07 2.80 3.46
N ASP A 322 7.87 1.70 4.21
CA ASP A 322 8.88 0.65 4.34
C ASP A 322 9.15 -0.08 3.01
N GLY A 323 8.11 -0.46 2.26
CA GLY A 323 8.21 -1.03 0.93
C GLY A 323 8.94 -0.10 -0.04
N SER A 324 8.68 1.20 0.03
CA SER A 324 9.39 2.21 -0.77
C SER A 324 10.89 2.25 -0.47
N LEU A 325 11.29 2.26 0.81
CA LEU A 325 12.70 2.27 1.20
C LEU A 325 13.42 1.01 0.71
N THR A 326 12.80 -0.15 0.85
CA THR A 326 13.38 -1.43 0.39
C THR A 326 13.49 -1.50 -1.13
N ALA A 327 12.47 -1.03 -1.86
CA ALA A 327 12.49 -1.01 -3.32
C ALA A 327 13.52 -0.02 -3.87
N LEU A 328 13.62 1.18 -3.29
CA LEU A 328 14.65 2.17 -3.63
C LEU A 328 16.05 1.62 -3.36
N THR A 329 16.26 1.00 -2.19
CA THR A 329 17.53 0.34 -1.85
C THR A 329 17.87 -0.74 -2.87
N THR A 330 16.89 -1.57 -3.25
CA THR A 330 17.09 -2.65 -4.23
C THR A 330 17.45 -2.09 -5.61
N ALA A 331 16.72 -1.09 -6.11
CA ALA A 331 16.97 -0.49 -7.42
C ALA A 331 18.34 0.20 -7.48
N VAL A 332 18.74 0.90 -6.43
CA VAL A 332 20.06 1.53 -6.35
C VAL A 332 21.17 0.49 -6.35
N LEU A 333 21.09 -0.50 -5.45
CA LEU A 333 22.14 -1.51 -5.30
C LEU A 333 22.26 -2.42 -6.53
N ARG A 334 21.13 -2.80 -7.16
CA ARG A 334 21.11 -3.74 -8.28
C ARG A 334 21.30 -3.11 -9.65
N ASN A 335 20.77 -1.92 -9.88
CA ASN A 335 20.75 -1.35 -11.24
C ASN A 335 21.71 -0.18 -11.44
N LEU A 336 22.05 0.56 -10.37
CA LEU A 336 22.91 1.75 -10.48
C LEU A 336 24.35 1.50 -10.05
N LEU A 337 24.57 0.69 -9.02
CA LEU A 337 25.90 0.40 -8.50
C LEU A 337 26.61 -0.76 -9.23
N PRO A 338 27.96 -0.77 -9.23
CA PRO A 338 28.72 -1.90 -9.77
C PRO A 338 28.52 -3.21 -8.99
N PRO A 339 28.69 -4.39 -9.63
CA PRO A 339 28.49 -5.71 -9.01
C PRO A 339 29.28 -6.01 -7.74
N ARG A 340 30.42 -5.34 -7.54
CA ARG A 340 31.23 -5.48 -6.32
C ARG A 340 30.52 -5.03 -5.05
N TYR A 341 29.47 -4.21 -5.17
CA TYR A 341 28.63 -3.79 -4.06
C TYR A 341 27.41 -4.71 -3.85
N GLU A 342 27.27 -5.78 -4.66
CA GLU A 342 26.12 -6.70 -4.67
C GLU A 342 26.30 -8.00 -3.85
N THR A 343 27.42 -8.22 -3.13
CA THR A 343 27.69 -9.51 -2.44
C THR A 343 28.42 -9.40 -1.09
N PRO A 344 28.01 -10.15 -0.04
CA PRO A 344 28.94 -11.01 0.68
C PRO A 344 29.36 -12.14 -0.26
N GLN A 345 30.67 -12.39 -0.40
CA GLN A 345 31.24 -13.41 -1.30
C GLN A 345 30.42 -14.71 -1.29
N MET A 346 29.85 -15.08 -2.44
CA MET A 346 29.39 -16.46 -2.62
C MET A 346 30.65 -17.33 -2.61
N LYS A 347 30.79 -18.19 -1.60
CA LYS A 347 31.79 -19.26 -1.65
C LYS A 347 31.46 -20.11 -2.87
N ASN A 348 32.45 -20.23 -3.75
CA ASN A 348 32.45 -21.07 -4.95
C ASN A 348 31.97 -22.49 -4.65
#